data_AF-K1U206-F1
#
_entry.id   AF-K1U206-F1
#
_cell.length_a   1.000
_cell.length_b   1.000
_cell.length_c   1.000
_cell.angle_alpha   90.00
_cell.angle_beta   90.00
_cell.angle_gamma   90.00
#
_symmetry.space_group_name_H-M   'P 1'
#
loop_
_entity.id
_entity.type
_entity.pdbx_description
1 polymer ?
#
loop_
_entity_poly.entity_id
_entity_poly.type
_entity_poly.pdbx_seq_one_letter_code
_entity_poly.pdbx_strand_id
1 'polypeptide(L)' 'MSLRRMILSAARPDEVHTMFLTTRGLVLREVRYKESDKILTVLTQHEGKVTVRARGALRKGSRITAATQLLTYSD' A
#
# COMPACT_ATOMS: atom_id res chain seq x y z
N MET A 1 42.10 -25.51 -9.44
CA MET A 1 42.86 -24.72 -10.43
C MET A 1 41.89 -24.25 -11.50
N SER A 2 41.23 -23.10 -11.34
CA SER A 2 40.38 -22.52 -12.39
C SER A 2 40.51 -21.01 -12.33
N LEU A 3 41.34 -20.49 -13.23
CA LEU A 3 41.57 -19.06 -13.47
C LEU A 3 40.88 -18.69 -14.78
N ARG A 4 39.88 -17.81 -14.70
CA ARG A 4 39.51 -16.80 -15.71
C ARG A 4 38.38 -15.95 -15.12
N ARG A 5 38.74 -14.86 -14.43
CA ARG A 5 38.87 -13.49 -14.98
C ARG A 5 37.50 -12.88 -15.35
N MET A 6 36.95 -12.16 -14.37
CA MET A 6 36.51 -10.77 -14.45
C MET A 6 35.88 -10.32 -15.78
N ILE A 7 34.54 -10.21 -15.80
CA ILE A 7 33.86 -9.12 -16.51
C ILE A 7 32.87 -8.51 -15.50
N LEU A 8 33.17 -7.27 -15.13
CA LEU A 8 32.29 -6.36 -14.42
C LEU A 8 31.00 -6.21 -15.24
N SER A 9 29.85 -6.63 -14.71
CA SER A 9 28.57 -6.37 -15.37
C SER A 9 27.47 -6.09 -14.35
N ALA A 10 27.04 -4.82 -14.39
CA ALA A 10 25.72 -4.28 -14.07
C ALA A 10 25.13 -4.56 -12.68
N ALA A 11 24.89 -3.47 -11.95
CA ALA A 11 23.96 -3.43 -10.82
C ALA A 11 22.64 -4.11 -11.21
N ARG A 12 22.14 -4.99 -10.32
CA ARG A 12 20.95 -5.82 -10.55
C ARG A 12 19.70 -4.94 -10.52
N PRO A 13 18.78 -5.02 -11.50
CA PRO A 13 17.59 -4.18 -11.59
C PRO A 13 16.43 -4.58 -10.65
N ASP A 14 16.69 -5.23 -9.50
CA ASP A 14 15.65 -5.95 -8.74
C ASP A 14 15.57 -5.62 -7.23
N GLU A 15 16.19 -4.55 -6.74
CA GLU A 15 16.05 -4.11 -5.32
C GLU A 15 15.02 -2.97 -5.14
N VAL A 16 13.77 -3.19 -5.57
CA VAL A 16 12.65 -2.37 -5.07
C VAL A 16 12.37 -2.83 -3.64
N HIS A 17 13.05 -2.21 -2.67
CA HIS A 17 12.71 -2.36 -1.26
C HIS A 17 11.26 -1.86 -1.07
N THR A 18 10.29 -2.77 -1.09
CA THR A 18 8.89 -2.42 -0.81
C THR A 18 8.79 -2.16 0.68
N MET A 19 8.88 -0.90 1.08
CA MET A 19 8.65 -0.49 2.46
C MET A 19 7.15 -0.57 2.76
N PHE A 20 6.81 -1.30 3.81
CA PHE A 20 5.47 -1.37 4.36
C PHE A 20 5.43 -0.59 5.67
N LEU A 21 4.44 0.32 5.80
CA LEU A 21 4.13 1.01 7.04
C LEU A 21 2.89 0.35 7.65
N THR A 22 3.02 -0.15 8.87
CA THR A 22 1.88 -0.60 9.68
C THR A 22 1.64 0.46 10.74
N THR A 23 0.47 1.09 10.72
CA THR A 23 0.09 2.16 11.63
C THR A 23 -1.40 2.08 11.89
N ARG A 24 -1.82 2.52 13.07
CA ARG A 24 -3.22 2.58 13.45
C ARG A 24 -3.90 3.71 12.70
N GLY A 25 -5.15 3.52 12.31
CA GLY A 25 -5.84 4.53 11.51
C GLY A 25 -7.36 4.52 11.59
N LEU A 26 -7.95 5.71 11.45
CA LEU A 26 -9.39 5.96 11.34
C LEU A 26 -9.73 6.53 9.96
N VAL A 27 -10.67 5.90 9.25
CA VAL A 27 -11.16 6.41 7.96
C VAL A 27 -12.08 7.62 8.19
N LEU A 28 -11.64 8.80 7.77
CA LEU A 28 -12.40 10.05 7.86
C LEU A 28 -13.23 10.35 6.61
N ARG A 29 -12.85 9.78 5.45
CA ARG A 29 -13.54 9.97 4.18
C ARG A 29 -13.24 8.81 3.25
N GLU A 30 -14.24 8.39 2.49
CA GLU A 30 -14.09 7.46 1.37
C GLU A 30 -14.69 8.03 0.09
N VAL A 31 -14.03 7.79 -1.05
CA VAL A 31 -14.53 8.14 -2.38
C VAL A 31 -14.26 7.00 -3.34
N ARG A 32 -15.25 6.67 -4.17
CA ARG A 32 -15.10 5.70 -5.26
C ARG A 32 -14.09 6.23 -6.27
N TYR A 33 -13.09 5.42 -6.61
CA TYR A 33 -12.06 5.78 -7.56
C TYR A 33 -11.79 4.64 -8.51
N LYS A 34 -11.94 4.91 -9.81
CA LYS A 34 -12.00 3.85 -10.84
C LYS A 34 -13.08 2.82 -10.51
N GLU A 35 -13.14 1.75 -11.29
CA GLU A 35 -14.17 0.72 -11.15
C GLU A 35 -14.04 -0.08 -9.85
N SER A 36 -12.81 -0.34 -9.40
CA SER A 36 -12.55 -1.32 -8.33
C SER A 36 -11.90 -0.76 -7.06
N ASP A 37 -11.57 0.54 -6.99
CA ASP A 37 -10.81 1.10 -5.87
C ASP A 37 -11.59 2.19 -5.10
N LYS A 38 -11.03 2.56 -3.95
CA LYS A 38 -11.40 3.78 -3.23
C LYS A 38 -10.17 4.66 -2.98
N ILE A 39 -10.38 5.97 -2.91
CA ILE A 39 -9.46 6.91 -2.27
C ILE A 39 -10.00 7.19 -0.86
N LEU A 40 -9.15 6.99 0.14
CA LEU A 40 -9.48 7.20 1.54
C LEU A 40 -8.65 8.35 2.11
N THR A 41 -9.25 9.08 3.01
CA THR A 41 -8.54 9.95 3.94
C THR A 41 -8.53 9.26 5.29
N VAL A 42 -7.35 8.96 5.80
CA VAL A 42 -7.13 8.24 7.06
C VAL A 42 -6.41 9.17 8.04
N LEU A 43 -6.93 9.29 9.25
CA LEU A 43 -6.19 9.84 10.36
C LEU A 43 -5.35 8.73 10.98
N THR A 44 -4.04 8.87 10.91
CA THR A 44 -3.06 7.92 11.47
C THR A 44 -2.55 8.42 12.81
N GLN A 45 -2.00 7.51 13.61
CA GLN A 45 -1.49 7.85 14.94
C GLN A 45 -0.28 8.80 14.91
N HIS A 46 0.64 8.61 13.96
CA HIS A 46 1.93 9.34 13.94
C HIS A 46 2.09 10.25 12.73
N GLU A 47 1.54 9.87 11.59
CA GLU A 47 1.71 10.57 10.31
C GLU A 47 0.61 11.62 10.07
N GLY A 48 -0.36 11.72 11.00
CA GLY A 48 -1.50 12.62 10.90
C GLY A 48 -2.46 12.21 9.78
N LYS A 49 -2.99 13.20 9.05
CA LYS A 49 -3.98 12.98 8.00
C LYS A 49 -3.30 12.58 6.69
N VAL A 50 -3.50 11.35 6.27
CA VAL A 50 -2.92 10.79 5.04
C VAL A 50 -4.03 10.44 4.05
N THR A 51 -3.76 10.60 2.75
CA THR A 51 -4.66 10.12 1.68
C THR A 51 -4.06 8.86 1.06
N VAL A 52 -4.83 7.78 1.01
CA VAL A 52 -4.38 6.47 0.52
C VAL A 52 -5.34 5.91 -0.53
N ARG A 53 -4.82 5.04 -1.41
CA ARG A 53 -5.64 4.28 -2.36
C ARG A 53 -5.87 2.87 -1.84
N ALA A 54 -7.13 2.53 -1.56
CA ALA A 54 -7.54 1.18 -1.25
C ALA A 54 -7.82 0.39 -2.54
N ARG A 55 -6.77 -0.27 -3.06
CA ARG A 55 -6.83 -1.04 -4.31
C ARG A 55 -7.74 -2.25 -4.17
N GLY A 56 -8.68 -2.43 -5.10
CA GLY A 56 -9.60 -3.55 -5.14
C GLY A 56 -10.69 -3.52 -4.07
N ALA A 57 -10.88 -2.41 -3.35
CA ALA A 57 -11.87 -2.27 -2.28
C ALA A 57 -13.32 -2.46 -2.74
N LEU A 58 -13.62 -2.28 -4.03
CA LEU A 58 -14.97 -2.45 -4.60
C LEU A 58 -15.15 -3.77 -5.38
N ARG A 59 -14.13 -4.63 -5.46
CA ARG A 59 -14.26 -5.92 -6.14
C ARG A 59 -15.22 -6.83 -5.38
N LYS A 60 -16.00 -7.63 -6.10
CA LYS A 60 -16.80 -8.71 -5.50
C LYS A 60 -15.88 -9.66 -4.72
N GLY A 61 -16.18 -9.90 -3.45
CA GLY A 61 -15.36 -10.74 -2.57
C GLY A 61 -14.09 -10.05 -2.04
N SER A 62 -13.98 -8.73 -2.13
CA SER A 62 -12.83 -8.01 -1.57
C SER A 62 -12.77 -8.13 -0.04
N ARG A 63 -11.60 -8.51 0.47
CA ARG A 63 -11.35 -8.69 1.91
C ARG A 63 -11.27 -7.37 2.68
N ILE A 64 -11.12 -6.24 1.98
CA ILE A 64 -10.90 -4.93 2.59
C ILE A 64 -12.09 -3.99 2.47
N THR A 65 -13.20 -4.38 1.81
CA THR A 65 -14.35 -3.49 1.62
C THR A 65 -14.87 -2.93 2.93
N ALA A 66 -15.05 -3.77 3.95
CA ALA A 66 -15.50 -3.36 5.29
C ALA A 66 -14.48 -2.46 6.00
N ALA A 67 -13.19 -2.77 5.89
CA ALA A 67 -12.10 -1.97 6.49
C ALA A 67 -12.01 -0.54 5.93
N THR A 68 -12.54 -0.31 4.72
CA THR A 68 -12.46 0.98 4.01
C THR A 68 -13.66 1.90 4.27
N GLN A 69 -14.63 1.48 5.08
CA GLN A 69 -15.85 2.25 5.37
C GLN A 69 -15.57 3.48 6.24
N LEU A 70 -16.45 4.47 6.14
CA LEU A 70 -16.39 5.68 6.96
C LEU A 70 -16.43 5.35 8.45
N LEU A 71 -15.57 6.00 9.24
CA LEU A 71 -15.40 5.81 10.69
C LEU A 71 -14.90 4.43 11.12
N THR A 72 -14.45 3.58 10.20
CA THR A 72 -13.77 2.34 10.58
C THR A 72 -12.38 2.65 11.13
N TYR A 73 -12.10 2.12 12.32
CA TYR A 73 -10.79 2.14 12.96
C TYR A 73 -10.10 0.77 12.84
N SER A 74 -8.78 0.77 12.64
CA SER A 74 -7.94 -0.42 12.69
C SER A 74 -6.68 -0.13 13.50
N ASP A 75 -6.26 -1.12 14.29
CA ASP A 75 -4.92 -1.22 14.87
C ASP A 75 -3.94 -1.80 13.82
#